data_AF-A0A551Y4D3-F1
#
_entry.id   AF-A0A551Y4D3-F1
#
_cell.length_a   1.000
_cell.length_b   1.000
_cell.length_c   1.000
_cell.angle_alpha   90.00
_cell.angle_beta   90.00
_cell.angle_gamma   90.00
#
_symmetry.space_group_name_H-M   'P 1'
#
loop_
_entity.id
_entity.type
_entity.pdbx_description
1 polymer ?
#
loop_
_entity_poly.entity_id
_entity_poly.type
_entity_poly.pdbx_seq_one_letter_code
_entity_poly.pdbx_strand_id
1 'polypeptide(L)'
;MTIPLISEFYKLKERLKEGDTYKSKPEIPAGIVRDLPEKGFKIKRVLADSEYGESEGNFLSVFEELGREYAVAIRSNHSLLMEPEQRVRRNRWHIFDRIPSNGERETVY
;
A
#
# COMPACT_ATOMS: atom_id res chain seq x y z
N MET A 1 15.64 -18.27 -1.26
CA MET A 1 14.39 -17.76 -1.88
C MET A 1 14.74 -16.44 -2.55
N THR A 2 14.66 -16.36 -3.87
CA THR A 2 14.94 -15.14 -4.63
C THR A 2 13.61 -14.45 -4.88
N ILE A 3 13.42 -13.24 -4.36
CA ILE A 3 12.24 -12.43 -4.67
C ILE A 3 12.59 -11.67 -5.96
N PRO A 4 11.85 -11.89 -7.07
CA PRO A 4 12.07 -11.12 -8.28
C PRO A 4 11.78 -9.65 -7.99
N LEU A 5 12.71 -8.78 -8.36
CA LEU A 5 12.47 -7.35 -8.34
C LEU A 5 11.49 -7.04 -9.48
N ILE A 6 10.24 -6.74 -9.11
CA ILE A 6 9.23 -6.25 -10.06
C ILE A 6 9.28 -4.73 -9.99
N SER A 7 9.62 -4.11 -11.11
CA SER A 7 9.68 -2.66 -11.25
C SER A 7 8.86 -2.24 -12.45
N GLU A 8 7.99 -1.28 -12.26
CA GLU A 8 7.18 -0.65 -13.30
C GLU A 8 7.43 0.85 -13.28
N PHE A 9 7.36 1.49 -14.46
CA PHE A 9 7.67 2.90 -14.61
C PHE A 9 6.41 3.70 -14.93
N TYR A 10 6.14 4.72 -14.13
CA TYR A 10 5.10 5.69 -14.44
C TYR A 10 5.48 6.50 -15.69
N LYS A 11 4.56 6.56 -16.65
CA LYS A 11 4.69 7.37 -17.86
C LYS A 11 3.62 8.46 -17.87
N LEU A 12 4.03 9.71 -18.08
CA LEU A 12 3.11 10.82 -18.28
C LEU A 12 2.31 10.63 -19.58
N LYS A 13 1.01 10.97 -19.58
CA LYS A 13 0.13 10.86 -20.77
C LYS A 13 0.74 11.49 -22.02
N GLU A 14 1.31 12.69 -21.87
CA GLU A 14 1.93 13.47 -22.95
C GLU A 14 3.19 12.84 -23.54
N ARG A 15 3.78 11.86 -22.84
CA ARG A 15 5.02 11.18 -23.22
C ARG A 15 4.80 9.72 -23.63
N LEU A 16 3.54 9.28 -23.73
CA LEU A 16 3.21 7.95 -24.22
C LEU A 16 3.56 7.83 -25.70
N LYS A 17 4.16 6.70 -26.06
CA LYS A 17 4.37 6.36 -27.46
C LYS A 17 3.08 5.80 -28.04
N GLU A 18 2.95 5.83 -29.37
CA GLU A 18 1.84 5.18 -30.05
C GLU A 18 1.79 3.69 -29.68
N GLY A 19 0.63 3.22 -29.23
CA GLY A 19 0.42 1.85 -28.71
C GLY A 19 0.64 1.67 -27.20
N ASP A 20 1.22 2.65 -26.47
CA ASP A 20 1.30 2.57 -25.01
C ASP A 20 -0.09 2.80 -24.38
N THR A 21 -0.46 1.97 -23.40
CA THR A 21 -1.65 2.20 -22.57
C THR A 21 -1.27 3.04 -21.36
N TYR A 22 -2.00 4.14 -21.13
CA TYR A 22 -1.81 4.94 -19.92
C TYR A 22 -2.19 4.15 -18.67
N LYS A 23 -1.34 4.24 -17.65
CA LYS A 23 -1.67 3.84 -16.27
C LYS A 23 -1.31 4.98 -15.34
N SER A 24 -2.23 5.35 -14.46
CA SER A 24 -1.98 6.27 -13.37
C SER A 24 -1.03 5.64 -12.33
N LYS A 25 -0.42 6.49 -11.50
CA LYS A 25 0.47 6.01 -10.44
C LYS A 25 -0.16 4.97 -9.51
N PRO A 26 -1.44 5.06 -9.07
CA PRO A 26 -2.05 4.03 -8.23
C PRO A 26 -2.40 2.73 -8.99
N GLU A 27 -2.71 2.81 -10.28
CA GLU A 27 -3.03 1.64 -11.11
C GLU A 27 -1.83 0.72 -11.35
N ILE A 28 -0.63 1.29 -11.41
CA ILE A 28 0.61 0.51 -11.60
C ILE A 28 0.83 -0.51 -10.46
N PRO A 29 0.95 -0.10 -9.19
CA PRO A 29 1.14 -1.04 -8.08
C PRO A 29 -0.11 -1.88 -7.82
N ALA A 30 -1.31 -1.39 -8.11
CA ALA A 30 -2.53 -2.21 -8.08
C ALA A 30 -2.43 -3.42 -9.04
N GLY A 31 -1.88 -3.22 -10.24
CA GLY A 31 -1.59 -4.32 -11.18
C GLY A 31 -0.58 -5.32 -10.61
N ILE A 32 0.53 -4.83 -10.04
CA ILE A 32 1.55 -5.69 -9.44
C ILE A 32 0.97 -6.59 -8.34
N VAL A 33 0.10 -6.02 -7.49
CA VAL A 33 -0.56 -6.76 -6.41
C VAL A 33 -1.47 -7.88 -6.95
N ARG A 34 -2.12 -7.68 -8.09
CA ARG A 34 -2.93 -8.70 -8.76
C ARG A 34 -2.09 -9.81 -9.40
N ASP A 35 -0.94 -9.46 -9.98
CA ASP A 35 -0.07 -10.41 -10.69
C ASP A 35 0.77 -11.31 -9.75
N LEU A 36 1.09 -10.82 -8.55
CA LEU A 36 1.95 -11.52 -7.59
C LEU A 36 1.36 -12.89 -7.14
N PRO A 37 0.06 -13.02 -6.79
CA PRO A 37 -0.57 -14.31 -6.54
C PRO A 37 -0.42 -15.32 -7.69
N GLU A 38 -0.54 -14.88 -8.94
CA GLU A 38 -0.39 -15.74 -10.12
C GLU A 38 1.04 -16.28 -10.27
N LYS A 39 2.03 -15.49 -9.82
CA LYS A 39 3.44 -15.88 -9.77
C LYS A 39 3.78 -16.76 -8.54
N GLY A 40 2.78 -17.18 -7.76
CA GLY A 40 2.94 -18.05 -6.58
C GLY A 40 3.26 -17.31 -5.28
N PHE A 41 3.19 -15.97 -5.26
CA PHE A 41 3.43 -15.20 -4.03
C PHE A 41 2.19 -15.17 -3.15
N LYS A 42 2.36 -15.57 -1.89
CA LYS A 42 1.32 -15.46 -0.85
C LYS A 42 1.48 -14.15 -0.10
N ILE A 43 0.87 -13.10 -0.61
CA ILE A 43 0.86 -11.80 0.07
C ILE A 43 -0.17 -11.86 1.21
N LYS A 44 0.29 -11.67 2.45
CA LYS A 44 -0.62 -11.53 3.60
C LYS A 44 -1.02 -10.08 3.82
N ARG A 45 -0.05 -9.17 3.72
CA ARG A 45 -0.21 -7.76 4.06
C ARG A 45 0.57 -6.87 3.11
N VAL A 46 0.03 -5.70 2.80
CA VAL A 46 0.70 -4.65 2.03
C VAL A 46 0.90 -3.39 2.88
N LEU A 47 2.07 -2.77 2.73
CA LEU A 47 2.40 -1.47 3.33
C LEU A 47 2.58 -0.47 2.18
N ALA A 48 1.87 0.66 2.22
CA ALA A 48 2.00 1.70 1.20
C ALA A 48 2.05 3.10 1.79
N ASP A 49 2.63 4.02 1.03
CA ASP A 49 2.66 5.45 1.37
C ASP A 49 1.27 6.09 1.20
N SER A 50 1.13 7.27 1.79
CA SER A 50 -0.07 8.08 1.86
C SER A 50 -0.68 8.49 0.53
N GLU A 51 0.13 8.69 -0.52
CA GLU A 51 -0.40 8.97 -1.88
C GLU A 51 -1.36 7.86 -2.35
N TYR A 52 -1.14 6.63 -1.90
CA TYR A 52 -1.96 5.48 -2.28
C TYR A 52 -3.16 5.24 -1.37
N GLY A 53 -3.10 5.69 -0.12
CA GLY A 53 -4.24 5.68 0.78
C GLY A 53 -5.31 6.69 0.39
N GLU A 54 -4.90 7.78 -0.28
CA GLU A 54 -5.75 8.91 -0.67
C GLU A 54 -6.15 8.88 -2.15
N SER A 55 -5.67 7.90 -2.93
CA SER A 55 -6.02 7.81 -4.35
C SER A 55 -7.49 7.44 -4.52
N GLU A 56 -8.28 8.35 -5.09
CA GLU A 56 -9.68 8.08 -5.41
C GLU A 56 -9.78 6.87 -6.36
N GLY A 57 -10.32 5.76 -5.84
CA GLY A 57 -11.02 4.76 -6.63
C GLY A 57 -10.26 3.54 -7.16
N ASN A 58 -8.98 3.30 -6.87
CA ASN A 58 -8.31 2.14 -7.52
C ASN A 58 -7.30 1.33 -6.71
N PHE A 59 -6.59 1.90 -5.72
CA PHE A 59 -5.54 1.14 -5.07
C PHE A 59 -6.03 0.31 -3.87
N LEU A 60 -6.77 0.93 -2.95
CA LEU A 60 -7.28 0.24 -1.75
C LEU A 60 -8.32 -0.83 -2.09
N SER A 61 -9.20 -0.54 -3.06
CA SER A 61 -10.25 -1.47 -3.52
C SER A 61 -9.67 -2.79 -4.03
N VAL A 62 -8.48 -2.78 -4.64
CA VAL A 62 -7.79 -4.02 -5.07
C VAL A 62 -7.51 -4.94 -3.88
N PHE A 63 -7.09 -4.38 -2.73
CA PHE A 63 -6.81 -5.21 -1.56
C PHE A 63 -8.08 -5.73 -0.92
N GLU A 64 -9.15 -4.94 -0.92
CA GLU A 64 -10.47 -5.37 -0.45
C GLU A 64 -11.01 -6.51 -1.31
N GLU A 65 -10.96 -6.38 -2.64
CA GLU A 65 -11.34 -7.43 -3.61
C GLU A 65 -10.54 -8.72 -3.40
N LEU A 66 -9.23 -8.61 -3.15
CA LEU A 66 -8.34 -9.76 -2.96
C LEU A 66 -8.38 -10.32 -1.52
N GLY A 67 -9.13 -9.70 -0.61
CA GLY A 67 -9.18 -10.06 0.81
C GLY A 67 -7.80 -9.99 1.47
N ARG A 68 -7.06 -8.90 1.25
CA ARG A 68 -5.69 -8.68 1.75
C ARG A 68 -5.67 -7.59 2.80
N GLU A 69 -4.89 -7.82 3.85
CA GLU A 69 -4.65 -6.80 4.86
C GLU A 69 -3.77 -5.69 4.27
N TYR A 70 -4.04 -4.44 4.64
CA TYR A 70 -3.18 -3.32 4.25
C TYR A 70 -2.97 -2.35 5.40
N ALA A 71 -1.82 -1.68 5.38
CA ALA A 71 -1.52 -0.53 6.20
C ALA A 71 -1.06 0.59 5.27
N VAL A 72 -1.73 1.75 5.33
CA VAL A 72 -1.38 2.93 4.54
C VAL A 72 -1.08 4.09 5.47
N ALA A 73 -0.04 4.86 5.12
CA ALA A 73 0.19 6.13 5.80
C ALA A 73 -0.96 7.11 5.46
N ILE A 74 -1.25 8.05 6.36
CA ILE A 74 -2.21 9.14 6.10
C ILE A 74 -1.42 10.44 6.17
N ARG A 75 -1.57 11.35 5.21
CA ARG A 75 -0.86 12.63 5.27
C ARG A 75 -1.38 13.46 6.44
N SER A 76 -0.49 14.21 7.08
CA SER A 76 -0.82 15.01 8.26
C SER A 76 -1.78 16.18 7.99
N ASN A 77 -2.09 16.48 6.73
CA ASN A 77 -2.98 17.54 6.29
C ASN A 77 -4.37 17.04 5.86
N HIS A 78 -4.68 15.75 6.02
CA HIS A 78 -5.99 15.20 5.71
C HIS A 78 -6.84 15.02 6.98
N SER A 79 -8.01 15.65 7.01
CA SER A 79 -8.99 15.50 8.09
C SER A 79 -9.88 14.29 7.79
N LEU A 80 -9.77 13.23 8.58
CA LEU A 80 -10.74 12.12 8.55
C LEU A 80 -12.03 12.59 9.23
N LEU A 81 -13.18 12.39 8.58
CA LEU A 81 -14.45 12.42 9.29
C LEU A 81 -14.45 11.21 10.23
N MET A 82 -14.44 11.49 11.53
CA MET A 82 -14.40 10.47 12.55
C MET A 82 -15.68 10.53 13.35
N GLU A 83 -16.17 9.37 13.78
CA GLU A 83 -17.28 9.30 14.73
C GLU A 83 -16.93 10.16 15.98
N PRO A 84 -17.92 10.80 16.63
CA PRO A 84 -17.68 11.75 17.73
C PRO A 84 -16.77 11.21 18.85
N GLU A 85 -16.77 9.90 19.05
CA GLU A 85 -15.99 9.19 20.06
C GLU A 85 -14.55 8.89 19.64
N GLN A 86 -14.25 8.94 18.34
CA GLN A 86 -12.93 8.64 17.79
C GLN A 86 -12.04 9.89 17.82
N ARG A 87 -10.75 9.70 18.15
CA ARG A 87 -9.73 10.77 18.13
C ARG A 87 -8.42 10.27 17.54
N VAL A 88 -7.92 10.94 16.49
CA VAL A 88 -6.56 10.70 15.98
C VAL A 88 -5.60 11.33 16.97
N ARG A 89 -4.76 10.51 17.61
CA ARG A 89 -3.75 10.98 18.56
C ARG A 89 -2.37 10.81 17.94
N ARG A 90 -1.74 11.92 17.56
CA ARG A 90 -0.35 11.95 17.03
C ARG A 90 0.72 11.69 18.12
N ASN A 91 0.28 11.62 19.37
CA ASN A 91 1.06 11.65 20.60
C ASN A 91 1.06 10.32 21.37
N ARG A 92 0.60 9.22 20.74
CA ARG A 92 0.77 7.87 21.28
C ARG A 92 1.35 6.98 20.21
N TRP A 93 2.68 6.93 20.14
CA TRP A 93 3.33 5.76 19.60
C TRP A 93 2.79 4.56 20.39
N HIS A 94 2.10 3.67 19.69
CA HIS A 94 1.62 2.46 20.32
C HIS A 94 2.83 1.57 20.48
N ILE A 95 3.13 1.19 21.72
CA ILE A 95 4.14 0.17 21.97
C ILE A 95 3.65 -1.10 21.29
N PHE A 96 4.41 -1.60 20.31
CA PHE A 96 4.08 -2.84 19.62
C PHE A 96 5.29 -3.75 19.56
N ASP A 97 5.01 -5.05 19.60
CA ASP A 97 6.04 -6.07 19.41
C ASP A 97 6.32 -6.20 17.91
N ARG A 98 7.51 -5.75 17.50
CA ARG A 98 8.09 -6.11 16.21
C ARG A 98 8.72 -7.49 16.36
N ILE A 99 8.32 -8.42 15.50
CA ILE A 99 8.94 -9.73 15.40
C ILE A 99 9.68 -9.75 14.06
N PRO A 100 11.00 -9.49 14.02
CA PRO A 100 11.78 -9.58 12.80
C PRO A 100 11.89 -11.04 12.32
N SER A 101 12.48 -11.23 11.15
CA SER A 101 12.64 -12.55 10.52
C SER A 101 13.52 -13.52 11.32
N ASN A 102 14.24 -13.05 12.34
CA ASN A 102 15.01 -13.87 13.29
C ASN A 102 14.14 -14.43 14.43
N GLY A 103 12.87 -14.05 14.52
CA GLY A 103 11.93 -14.53 15.54
C GLY A 103 12.09 -13.88 16.91
N GLU A 104 13.03 -12.96 17.08
CA GLU A 104 13.19 -12.22 18.33
C GLU A 104 12.08 -11.19 18.49
N ARG A 105 11.70 -10.91 19.73
CA ARG A 105 10.59 -10.01 20.02
C ARG A 105 11.16 -8.66 20.47
N GLU A 106 11.03 -7.65 19.62
CA GLU A 106 11.50 -6.29 19.88
C GLU A 106 10.31 -5.41 20.23
N THR A 107 10.33 -4.80 21.41
CA THR A 107 9.35 -3.77 21.77
C THR A 107 9.76 -2.46 21.11
N VAL A 108 8.95 -1.99 20.16
CA VAL A 108 9.12 -0.67 19.53
C VAL A 108 8.29 0.34 20.31
N TYR A 109 8.97 1.38 20.82
CA TYR A 109 8.39 2.45 21.64
C TYR A 109 7.84 3.60 20.82
#